data_AF-A0A1Q6SV05-F1
#
_entry.id   AF-A0A1Q6SV05-F1
#
_cell.length_a   1.000
_cell.length_b   1.000
_cell.length_c   1.000
_cell.angle_alpha   90.00
_cell.angle_beta   90.00
_cell.angle_gamma   90.00
#
_symmetry.space_group_name_H-M   'P 1'
#
loop_
_entity.id
_entity.type
_entity.pdbx_description
1 polymer ?
#
loop_
_entity_poly.entity_id
_entity_poly.type
_entity_poly.pdbx_seq_one_letter_code
_entity_poly.pdbx_strand_id
1 'polypeptide(L)' 'MFETLECYFKNNCDKLKTAEELYIHENTLRYRLHQIEDVMDCDLKNVNTITDIVTALKVRRMLQILDKV' A
#
# COMPACT_ATOMS: atom_id res chain seq x y z
N MET A 1 -3.31 -7.13 3.77
CA MET A 1 -2.09 -6.30 3.66
C MET A 1 -1.99 -5.59 2.32
N PHE A 2 -2.14 -6.29 1.17
CA PHE A 2 -2.17 -5.63 -0.15
C PHE A 2 -3.23 -4.53 -0.27
N GLU A 3 -4.47 -4.80 0.16
CA GLU A 3 -5.53 -3.78 0.17
C GLU A 3 -5.17 -2.55 1.03
N THR A 4 -4.44 -2.75 2.13
CA THR A 4 -3.95 -1.66 2.98
C THR A 4 -2.93 -0.80 2.25
N LEU A 5 -1.97 -1.40 1.55
CA LEU A 5 -0.99 -0.70 0.71
C LEU A 5 -1.65 0.06 -0.44
N GLU A 6 -2.57 -0.60 -1.16
CA GLU A 6 -3.28 0.02 -2.27
C GLU A 6 -4.12 1.22 -1.82
N CYS A 7 -4.87 1.07 -0.72
CA CYS A 7 -5.64 2.17 -0.13
C CYS A 7 -4.74 3.29 0.41
N TYR A 8 -3.62 2.93 1.05
CA TYR A 8 -2.65 3.90 1.58
C TYR A 8 -2.05 4.76 0.46
N PHE A 9 -1.63 4.15 -0.64
CA PHE A 9 -1.09 4.89 -1.78
C PHE A 9 -2.18 5.67 -2.54
N LYS A 10 -3.40 5.12 -2.66
CA LYS A 10 -4.55 5.83 -3.22
C LYS A 10 -4.86 7.13 -2.45
N ASN A 11 -4.68 7.11 -1.13
CA ASN A 11 -4.87 8.26 -0.26
C ASN A 11 -3.62 9.12 -0.08
N ASN A 12 -2.67 9.09 -1.02
CA ASN A 12 -1.44 9.89 -0.97
C ASN A 12 -0.65 9.70 0.33
N CYS A 13 -0.62 8.48 0.87
CA CYS A 13 0.02 8.14 2.14
C CYS A 13 -0.58 8.86 3.38
N ASP A 14 -1.80 9.39 3.27
CA ASP A 14 -2.52 10.00 4.39
C ASP A 14 -3.14 8.91 5.28
N LYS A 15 -2.60 8.77 6.50
CA LYS A 15 -3.00 7.71 7.44
C LYS A 15 -4.44 7.87 7.93
N LEU A 16 -4.90 9.10 8.12
CA LEU A 16 -6.26 9.37 8.61
C LEU A 16 -7.27 8.98 7.54
N LYS A 17 -7.10 9.50 6.32
CA LYS A 17 -7.99 9.17 5.18
C LYS A 17 -7.98 7.68 4.85
N THR A 18 -6.80 7.05 4.91
CA THR A 18 -6.68 5.61 4.67
C THR A 18 -7.42 4.80 5.74
N ALA A 19 -7.31 5.19 7.01
CA ALA A 19 -8.00 4.50 8.10
C ALA A 19 -9.52 4.65 7.97
N GLU A 20 -10.00 5.85 7.63
CA GLU A 20 -11.41 6.13 7.34
C GLU A 20 -11.93 5.28 6.18
N GLU A 21 -11.24 5.25 5.03
CA GLU A 21 -11.66 4.48 3.85
C GLU A 21 -11.65 2.96 4.09
N LEU A 22 -10.74 2.46 4.93
CA LEU A 22 -10.68 1.06 5.33
C LEU A 22 -11.63 0.71 6.48
N TYR A 23 -12.36 1.68 7.04
CA TYR A 23 -13.22 1.50 8.21
C TYR A 23 -12.49 0.88 9.42
N ILE A 24 -11.23 1.31 9.64
CA ILE A 24 -10.41 0.87 10.77
C ILE A 24 -9.90 2.08 11.56
N HIS A 25 -9.47 1.84 12.79
CA HIS A 25 -8.80 2.87 13.58
C HIS A 25 -7.38 3.16 13.03
N GLU A 26 -6.89 4.40 13.15
CA GLU A 26 -5.56 4.81 12.69
C GLU A 26 -4.44 3.95 13.29
N ASN A 27 -4.51 3.61 14.59
CA ASN A 27 -3.55 2.70 15.23
C ASN A 27 -3.48 1.33 14.56
N THR A 28 -4.63 0.78 14.14
CA THR A 28 -4.69 -0.48 13.40
C THR A 28 -4.02 -0.34 12.04
N LEU A 29 -4.22 0.78 11.35
CA LEU A 29 -3.50 1.08 10.12
C LEU A 29 -1.98 1.16 10.35
N ARG A 30 -1.54 1.91 11.37
CA ARG A 30 -0.11 2.06 11.70
C ARG A 30 0.54 0.70 11.98
N TYR A 31 -0.15 -0.17 12.72
CA TYR A 31 0.33 -1.54 12.95
C TYR A 31 0.45 -2.33 11.65
N ARG A 32 -0.57 -2.29 10.77
CA ARG A 32 -0.51 -2.98 9.47
C ARG A 32 0.62 -2.47 8.60
N LEU A 33 0.85 -1.15 8.55
CA LEU A 33 1.96 -0.55 7.79
C LEU A 33 3.32 -0.99 8.34
N HIS A 34 3.48 -1.02 9.67
CA HIS A 34 4.70 -1.57 10.29
C HIS A 34 4.92 -3.05 9.95
N GLN A 35 3.88 -3.87 10.02
CA GLN A 35 3.99 -5.28 9.61
C GLN A 35 4.40 -5.42 8.14
N ILE A 36 3.97 -4.51 7.27
CA ILE A 36 4.35 -4.50 5.87
C ILE A 36 5.83 -4.11 5.71
N GLU A 37 6.27 -3.06 6.40
CA GLU A 37 7.69 -2.64 6.44
C GLU A 37 8.59 -3.79 6.92
N ASP A 38 8.21 -4.48 8.00
CA ASP A 38 8.97 -5.60 8.56
C ASP A 38 9.04 -6.80 7.60
N VAL A 39 7.93 -7.15 6.95
CA VAL A 39 7.89 -8.30 6.02
C VAL A 39 8.64 -8.02 4.73
N MET A 40 8.61 -6.77 4.26
CA MET A 40 9.25 -6.36 3.01
C MET A 40 10.68 -5.84 3.20
N ASP A 41 11.14 -5.71 4.45
CA ASP A 41 12.41 -5.08 4.82
C ASP A 41 12.60 -3.72 4.12
N CYS A 42 11.59 -2.84 4.25
CA CYS A 42 11.54 -1.59 3.50
C CYS A 42 11.02 -0.42 4.35
N ASP A 43 11.27 0.81 3.88
CA ASP A 43 10.80 2.05 4.53
C ASP A 43 9.68 2.69 3.70
N LEU A 44 8.43 2.65 4.21
CA LEU A 44 7.27 3.26 3.55
C LEU A 44 7.19 4.79 3.72
N LYS A 45 8.25 5.42 4.24
CA LYS A 45 8.46 6.88 4.21
C LYS A 45 9.44 7.29 3.12
N ASN A 46 10.22 6.36 2.59
CA ASN A 46 11.16 6.65 1.50
C ASN A 46 10.41 6.73 0.17
N VAL A 47 10.49 7.89 -0.49
CA VAL A 47 9.80 8.15 -1.76
C VAL A 47 10.23 7.17 -2.86
N ASN A 48 11.49 6.75 -2.90
CA ASN A 48 11.97 5.78 -3.89
C ASN A 48 11.32 4.41 -3.63
N THR A 49 11.33 3.95 -2.37
CA THR A 49 10.66 2.70 -1.97
C THR A 49 9.18 2.72 -2.31
N ILE A 50 8.47 3.81 -1.99
CA ILE A 50 7.05 3.98 -2.35
C ILE A 50 6.88 3.90 -3.87
N THR A 51 7.72 4.58 -4.64
CA THR A 51 7.65 4.62 -6.10
C THR A 51 7.86 3.23 -6.70
N ASP A 52 8.84 2.48 -6.20
CA ASP A 52 9.12 1.12 -6.64
C ASP A 52 7.93 0.19 -6.39
N ILE A 53 7.35 0.25 -5.19
CA ILE A 53 6.21 -0.59 -4.80
C ILE A 53 4.97 -0.23 -5.64
N VAL A 54 4.66 1.07 -5.79
CA VAL A 54 3.53 1.53 -6.62
C VAL A 54 3.71 1.07 -8.08
N THR A 55 4.94 1.15 -8.60
CA THR A 55 5.26 0.69 -9.96
C THR A 55 5.04 -0.81 -10.09
N ALA A 56 5.54 -1.61 -9.16
CA ALA A 56 5.33 -3.05 -9.13
C ALA A 56 3.83 -3.42 -9.06
N LEU A 57 3.03 -2.71 -8.25
CA LEU A 57 1.58 -2.92 -8.16
C LEU A 57 0.86 -2.60 -9.49
N LYS A 58 1.27 -1.53 -10.18
CA LYS A 58 0.73 -1.20 -11.51
C LYS A 58 1.07 -2.26 -12.54
N VAL A 59 2.33 -2.72 -12.58
CA VAL A 59 2.76 -3.80 -13.50
C VAL A 59 1.97 -5.08 -13.23
N ARG A 60 1.84 -5.49 -11.96
CA ARG A 60 1.01 -6.64 -11.56
C ARG A 60 -0.43 -6.53 -12.09
N ARG A 61 -1.04 -5.35 -11.95
CA ARG A 61 -2.40 -5.10 -12.44
C ARG A 61 -2.48 -5.19 -13.97
N MET A 62 -1.49 -4.67 -14.69
CA MET A 62 -1.43 -4.78 -16.15
C MET A 62 -1.31 -6.24 -16.61
N LEU A 63 -0.45 -7.03 -15.96
CA LEU A 63 -0.32 -8.47 -16.26
C LEU A 63 -1.64 -9.21 -16.04
N GLN A 64 -2.34 -8.95 -14.92
CA GLN A 64 -3.64 -9.55 -14.65
C GLN A 64 -4.74 -9.18 -15.64
N ILE A 65 -4.61 -8.04 -16.34
CA ILE A 65 -5.53 -7.66 -17.41
C ILE A 65 -5.22 -8.45 -18.67
N LEU A 66 -3.93 -8.62 -18.99
CA LEU A 66 -3.48 -9.39 -20.16
C LEU A 66 -3.83 -10.88 -20.04
N ASP A 67 -3.73 -11.47 -18.85
CA ASP A 67 -4.10 -12.87 -18.60
C ASP A 67 -5.62 -13.14 -18.69
N LYS A 68 -6.45 -12.09 -18.74
CA LYS A 68 -7.92 -12.18 -18.86
C LYS A 68 -8.43 -12.01 -20.29
N VAL A 69 -7.53 -11.82 -21.26
CA VAL A 69 -7.81 -11.71 -22.69
C VAL A 69 -7.42 -13.03 -23.36
#